data_AF-A0A381ZT57-F1
#
_entry.id   AF-A0A381ZT57-F1
#
_cell.length_a   1.000
_cell.length_b   1.000
_cell.length_c   1.000
_cell.angle_alpha   90.00
_cell.angle_beta   90.00
_cell.angle_gamma   90.00
#
_symmetry.space_group_name_H-M   'P 1'
#
loop_
_entity.id
_entity.type
_entity.pdbx_description
1 polymer ?
#
loop_
_entity_poly.entity_id
_entity_poly.type
_entity_poly.pdbx_seq_one_letter_code
_entity_poly.pdbx_strand_id
1 'polypeptide(L)'
;MVLLSIINHVKENVSKIILEKGYDKVNFVVEPSRSGFGDITCNVAFLLAKSLRKTPQEIAQEFAGAYDTGQSKELNKAEAHQSGYLNFFLDTNSFNKTVLLESQKENYGSTDIGKNSKLVVEHTSVNPNKALHIGHLRNVTIGDAISRILSKVNYDVKVLNYIDDSGLQVADLIVGFKFGGFSETPSSGEKFANYCGDTVYVKTTAKYESDKELESRRREILKELEDPTSETAKFGKTITRKILSDQLDTVWNLGVSYDCLNFESDILYSKLWEKVFERMKSENLIRLEDEGDNAGCWILPIENEDDKILVRSNGAATYVAKD
;
A
#
# COMPACT_ATOMS: atom_id res chain seq x y z
N MET A 1 -9.70 1.47 -21.89
CA MET A 1 -10.94 2.25 -21.70
C MET A 1 -12.05 1.84 -22.66
N VAL A 2 -11.82 1.82 -23.97
CA VAL A 2 -12.86 1.45 -24.97
C VAL A 2 -13.50 0.10 -24.68
N LEU A 3 -12.69 -0.98 -24.56
CA LEU A 3 -13.22 -2.32 -24.27
C LEU A 3 -13.99 -2.37 -22.93
N LEU A 4 -13.50 -1.70 -21.90
CA LEU A 4 -14.18 -1.60 -20.60
C LEU A 4 -15.53 -0.89 -20.74
N SER A 5 -15.59 0.20 -21.52
CA SER A 5 -16.85 0.90 -21.82
C SER A 5 -17.84 -0.01 -22.53
N ILE A 6 -17.38 -0.82 -23.48
CA ILE A 6 -18.22 -1.79 -24.20
C ILE A 6 -18.72 -2.88 -23.26
N ILE A 7 -17.86 -3.43 -22.41
CA ILE A 7 -18.23 -4.43 -21.39
C ILE A 7 -19.30 -3.87 -20.44
N ASN A 8 -19.14 -2.63 -19.97
CA ASN A 8 -20.13 -1.97 -19.11
C ASN A 8 -21.45 -1.76 -19.85
N HIS A 9 -21.41 -1.30 -21.10
CA HIS A 9 -22.60 -1.13 -21.92
C HIS A 9 -23.34 -2.46 -22.17
N VAL A 10 -22.60 -3.55 -22.44
CA VAL A 10 -23.17 -4.90 -22.55
C VAL A 10 -23.84 -5.32 -21.24
N LYS A 11 -23.20 -5.06 -20.09
CA LYS A 11 -23.77 -5.37 -18.77
C LYS A 11 -25.05 -4.59 -18.50
N GLU A 12 -25.10 -3.32 -18.86
CA GLU A 12 -26.29 -2.48 -18.73
C GLU A 12 -27.44 -2.99 -19.61
N ASN A 13 -27.17 -3.28 -20.89
CA ASN A 13 -28.18 -3.77 -21.82
C ASN A 13 -28.71 -5.16 -21.45
N VAL A 14 -27.85 -6.08 -21.01
CA VAL A 14 -28.29 -7.39 -20.51
C VAL A 14 -29.17 -7.22 -19.27
N SER A 15 -28.81 -6.30 -18.36
CA SER A 15 -29.64 -5.99 -17.19
C SER A 15 -30.98 -5.40 -17.58
N LYS A 16 -31.03 -4.55 -18.61
CA LYS A 16 -32.26 -4.00 -19.17
C LYS A 16 -33.16 -5.08 -19.76
N ILE A 17 -32.60 -6.04 -20.51
CA ILE A 17 -33.37 -7.19 -21.04
C ILE A 17 -33.98 -8.03 -19.90
N ILE A 18 -33.23 -8.28 -18.82
CA ILE A 18 -33.76 -8.97 -17.63
C ILE A 18 -34.98 -8.23 -17.08
N LEU A 19 -34.88 -6.90 -16.92
CA LEU A 19 -35.96 -6.08 -16.39
C LEU A 19 -37.19 -6.06 -17.32
N GLU A 20 -36.99 -5.83 -18.62
CA GLU A 20 -38.06 -5.76 -19.61
C GLU A 20 -38.82 -7.08 -19.79
N LYS A 21 -38.12 -8.21 -19.64
CA LYS A 21 -38.73 -9.55 -19.69
C LYS A 21 -39.31 -10.00 -18.34
N GLY A 22 -39.12 -9.23 -17.26
CA GLY A 22 -39.59 -9.60 -15.93
C GLY A 22 -38.88 -10.83 -15.34
N TYR A 23 -37.61 -11.04 -15.69
CA TYR A 23 -36.80 -12.15 -15.19
C TYR A 23 -36.19 -11.83 -13.82
N ASP A 24 -35.84 -12.87 -13.07
CA ASP A 24 -35.17 -12.73 -11.77
C ASP A 24 -33.83 -11.99 -11.92
N LYS A 25 -33.55 -11.10 -10.97
CA LYS A 25 -32.26 -10.39 -10.93
C LYS A 25 -31.15 -11.37 -10.56
N VAL A 26 -30.11 -11.44 -11.40
CA VAL A 26 -28.96 -12.34 -11.20
C VAL A 26 -27.64 -11.58 -11.28
N ASN A 27 -26.64 -12.05 -10.53
CA ASN A 27 -25.27 -11.50 -10.57
C ASN A 27 -24.46 -12.21 -11.66
N PHE A 28 -24.60 -11.75 -12.90
CA PHE A 28 -23.85 -12.27 -14.03
C PHE A 28 -22.53 -11.52 -14.26
N VAL A 29 -21.64 -12.16 -15.00
CA VAL A 29 -20.32 -11.65 -15.41
C VAL A 29 -20.35 -11.37 -16.91
N VAL A 30 -19.71 -10.26 -17.29
CA VAL A 30 -19.39 -9.90 -18.68
C VAL A 30 -17.90 -9.65 -18.72
N GLU A 31 -17.18 -10.39 -19.57
CA GLU A 31 -15.72 -10.36 -19.59
C GLU A 31 -15.17 -10.65 -20.99
N PRO A 32 -13.91 -10.29 -21.28
CA PRO A 32 -13.23 -10.72 -22.49
C PRO A 32 -13.26 -12.24 -22.62
N SER A 33 -13.61 -12.74 -23.79
CA SER A 33 -13.76 -14.17 -24.01
C SER A 33 -12.47 -14.86 -24.44
N ARG A 34 -12.44 -16.18 -24.27
CA ARG A 34 -11.44 -17.05 -24.88
C ARG A 34 -11.76 -17.29 -26.37
N SER A 35 -10.76 -17.77 -27.10
CA SER A 35 -10.92 -18.16 -28.50
C SER A 35 -12.11 -19.12 -28.69
N GLY A 36 -12.91 -18.88 -29.74
CA GLY A 36 -14.14 -19.62 -30.04
C GLY A 36 -15.42 -19.03 -29.43
N PHE A 37 -15.33 -18.02 -28.55
CA PHE A 37 -16.50 -17.43 -27.85
C PHE A 37 -16.75 -15.95 -28.23
N GLY A 38 -16.31 -15.51 -29.39
CA GLY A 38 -16.34 -14.08 -29.78
C GLY A 38 -15.25 -13.27 -29.06
N ASP A 39 -15.50 -11.98 -28.85
CA ASP A 39 -14.58 -11.04 -28.18
C ASP A 39 -14.97 -10.78 -26.72
N ILE A 40 -16.27 -10.85 -26.41
CA ILE A 40 -16.83 -10.68 -25.05
C ILE A 40 -17.85 -11.79 -24.81
N THR A 41 -17.89 -12.35 -23.60
CA THR A 41 -18.88 -13.36 -23.22
C THR A 41 -19.64 -12.98 -21.95
N CYS A 42 -20.86 -13.51 -21.84
CA CYS A 42 -21.77 -13.28 -20.72
C CYS A 42 -22.41 -14.61 -20.27
N ASN A 43 -22.38 -14.88 -18.96
CA ASN A 43 -22.87 -16.13 -18.37
C ASN A 43 -24.34 -16.06 -17.87
N VAL A 44 -25.06 -14.98 -18.19
CA VAL A 44 -26.42 -14.70 -17.66
C VAL A 44 -27.41 -15.86 -17.84
N ALA A 45 -27.33 -16.56 -18.97
CA ALA A 45 -28.28 -17.61 -19.31
C ALA A 45 -28.20 -18.82 -18.36
N PHE A 46 -27.01 -19.17 -17.86
CA PHE A 46 -26.84 -20.24 -16.88
C PHE A 46 -27.50 -19.91 -15.54
N LEU A 47 -27.43 -18.64 -15.13
CA LEU A 47 -27.99 -18.17 -13.87
C LEU A 47 -29.52 -18.12 -13.90
N LEU A 48 -30.12 -17.90 -15.08
CA LEU A 48 -31.56 -17.85 -15.29
C LEU A 48 -32.19 -19.22 -15.64
N ALA A 49 -31.38 -20.23 -16.00
CA ALA A 49 -31.87 -21.54 -16.46
C ALA A 49 -32.86 -22.19 -15.48
N LYS A 50 -32.53 -22.15 -14.18
CA LYS A 50 -33.37 -22.76 -13.13
C LYS A 50 -34.71 -22.06 -12.95
N SER A 51 -34.72 -20.73 -12.91
CA SER A 51 -35.94 -19.95 -12.69
C SER A 51 -36.87 -19.97 -13.90
N LEU A 52 -36.30 -19.86 -15.10
CA LEU A 52 -37.06 -19.84 -16.35
C LEU A 52 -37.45 -21.25 -16.85
N ARG A 53 -36.90 -22.31 -16.25
CA ARG A 53 -37.10 -23.72 -16.65
C ARG A 53 -36.81 -23.95 -18.14
N LYS A 54 -35.78 -23.27 -18.65
CA LYS A 54 -35.26 -23.36 -20.03
C LYS A 54 -33.79 -23.75 -19.99
N THR A 55 -33.31 -24.34 -21.08
CA THR A 55 -31.89 -24.60 -21.23
C THR A 55 -31.12 -23.28 -21.36
N PRO A 56 -29.84 -23.21 -20.91
CA PRO A 56 -29.00 -22.03 -21.11
C PRO A 56 -28.91 -21.59 -22.59
N GLN A 57 -28.93 -22.56 -23.52
CA GLN A 57 -28.89 -22.25 -24.95
C GLN A 57 -30.15 -21.51 -25.44
N GLU A 58 -31.34 -21.96 -25.03
CA GLU A 58 -32.61 -21.28 -25.37
C GLU A 58 -32.63 -19.86 -24.80
N ILE A 59 -32.18 -19.69 -23.55
CA ILE A 59 -32.12 -18.36 -22.91
C ILE A 59 -31.10 -17.48 -23.64
N ALA A 60 -29.91 -17.99 -23.97
CA ALA A 60 -28.92 -17.23 -24.73
C ALA A 60 -29.46 -16.79 -26.10
N GLN A 61 -30.24 -17.64 -26.79
CA GLN A 61 -30.90 -17.28 -28.05
C GLN A 61 -31.94 -16.16 -27.87
N GLU A 62 -32.75 -16.23 -26.81
CA GLU A 62 -33.70 -15.16 -26.48
C GLU A 62 -33.01 -13.83 -26.19
N PHE A 63 -31.90 -13.87 -25.44
CA PHE A 63 -31.13 -12.67 -25.15
C PHE A 63 -30.44 -12.12 -26.41
N ALA A 64 -29.83 -12.98 -27.23
CA ALA A 64 -29.20 -12.56 -28.48
C ALA A 64 -30.21 -11.90 -29.44
N GLY A 65 -31.42 -12.46 -29.54
CA GLY A 65 -32.50 -11.88 -30.37
C GLY A 65 -33.11 -10.61 -29.80
N ALA A 66 -33.06 -10.39 -28.48
CA ALA A 66 -33.53 -9.17 -27.84
C ALA A 66 -32.45 -8.08 -27.75
N TYR A 67 -31.19 -8.40 -28.00
CA TYR A 67 -30.08 -7.47 -27.85
C TYR A 67 -29.96 -6.55 -29.06
N ASP A 68 -30.16 -5.25 -28.84
CA ASP A 68 -29.98 -4.21 -29.86
C ASP A 68 -28.52 -3.75 -29.92
N THR A 69 -27.79 -4.14 -30.97
CA THR A 69 -26.42 -3.67 -31.19
C THR A 69 -26.34 -2.26 -31.77
N GLY A 70 -27.44 -1.69 -32.26
CA GLY A 70 -27.47 -0.36 -32.89
C GLY A 70 -27.05 0.79 -31.96
N GLN A 71 -27.08 0.55 -30.64
CA GLN A 71 -26.67 1.53 -29.63
C GLN A 71 -25.14 1.62 -29.44
N SER A 72 -24.37 0.68 -30.01
CA SER A 72 -22.91 0.65 -29.90
C SER A 72 -22.26 0.41 -31.26
N LYS A 73 -21.56 1.42 -31.79
CA LYS A 73 -20.91 1.34 -33.11
C LYS A 73 -19.80 0.27 -33.16
N GLU A 74 -19.22 -0.04 -32.02
CA GLU A 74 -18.14 -1.01 -31.86
C GLU A 74 -18.63 -2.46 -31.72
N LEU A 75 -19.93 -2.71 -31.64
CA LEU A 75 -20.50 -4.05 -31.57
C LEU A 75 -21.13 -4.44 -32.91
N ASN A 76 -20.66 -5.54 -33.49
CA ASN A 76 -21.20 -6.09 -34.72
C ASN A 76 -22.46 -6.92 -34.44
N LYS A 77 -22.35 -7.92 -33.55
CA LYS A 77 -23.46 -8.83 -33.24
C LYS A 77 -23.37 -9.43 -31.84
N ALA A 78 -24.52 -9.86 -31.33
CA ALA A 78 -24.65 -10.78 -30.20
C ALA A 78 -25.08 -12.16 -30.73
N GLU A 79 -24.53 -13.24 -30.17
CA GLU A 79 -24.78 -14.61 -30.63
C GLU A 79 -24.89 -15.57 -29.44
N ALA A 80 -25.83 -16.51 -29.53
CA ALA A 80 -25.95 -17.59 -28.56
C ALA A 80 -24.96 -18.72 -28.90
N HIS A 81 -24.01 -18.98 -28.01
CA HIS A 81 -23.12 -20.12 -28.14
C HIS A 81 -23.86 -21.42 -27.80
N GLN A 82 -23.49 -22.54 -28.46
CA GLN A 82 -24.09 -23.86 -28.20
C GLN A 82 -23.96 -24.30 -26.74
N SER A 83 -22.90 -23.88 -26.05
CA SER A 83 -22.70 -24.17 -24.63
C SER A 83 -23.62 -23.38 -23.69
N GLY A 84 -24.37 -22.39 -24.18
CA GLY A 84 -25.26 -21.55 -23.38
C GLY A 84 -24.71 -20.18 -22.97
N TYR A 85 -23.56 -19.76 -23.51
CA TYR A 85 -23.07 -18.39 -23.32
C TYR A 85 -23.73 -17.43 -24.30
N LEU A 86 -23.93 -16.19 -23.86
CA LEU A 86 -24.23 -15.08 -24.75
C LEU A 86 -22.92 -14.38 -25.12
N ASN A 87 -22.53 -14.47 -26.39
CA ASN A 87 -21.26 -13.95 -26.90
C ASN A 87 -21.50 -12.69 -27.72
N PHE A 88 -20.51 -11.81 -27.76
CA PHE A 88 -20.53 -10.57 -28.51
C PHE A 88 -19.28 -10.46 -29.38
N PHE A 89 -19.47 -9.90 -30.57
CA PHE A 89 -18.43 -9.72 -31.57
C PHE A 89 -18.25 -8.23 -31.86
N LEU A 90 -17.02 -7.76 -31.81
CA LEU A 90 -16.68 -6.37 -32.08
C LEU A 90 -16.70 -6.11 -33.59
N ASP A 91 -17.14 -4.91 -33.99
CA ASP A 91 -16.79 -4.38 -35.30
C ASP A 91 -15.34 -3.89 -35.25
N THR A 92 -14.42 -4.70 -35.76
CA THR A 92 -12.98 -4.47 -35.63
C THR A 92 -12.54 -3.11 -36.19
N ASN A 93 -13.17 -2.65 -37.27
CA ASN A 93 -12.83 -1.36 -37.88
C ASN A 93 -13.21 -0.19 -36.95
N SER A 94 -14.44 -0.18 -36.45
CA SER A 94 -14.93 0.86 -35.54
C SER A 94 -14.21 0.80 -34.21
N PHE A 95 -14.03 -0.40 -33.64
CA PHE A 95 -13.29 -0.60 -32.40
C PHE A 95 -11.85 -0.09 -32.51
N ASN A 96 -11.09 -0.48 -33.54
CA ASN A 96 -9.71 -0.04 -33.71
C ASN A 96 -9.62 1.48 -33.91
N LYS A 97 -10.55 2.07 -34.68
CA LYS A 97 -10.62 3.52 -34.85
C LYS A 97 -10.82 4.23 -33.51
N THR A 98 -11.78 3.77 -32.71
CA THR A 98 -12.04 4.35 -31.37
C THR A 98 -10.85 4.16 -30.44
N VAL A 99 -10.22 2.97 -30.42
CA VAL A 99 -9.02 2.70 -29.60
C VAL A 99 -7.86 3.62 -29.97
N LEU A 100 -7.57 3.79 -31.27
CA LEU A 100 -6.48 4.65 -31.72
C LEU A 100 -6.72 6.11 -31.32
N LEU A 101 -7.95 6.62 -31.50
CA LEU A 101 -8.32 7.97 -31.09
C LEU A 101 -8.22 8.17 -29.57
N GLU A 102 -8.72 7.21 -28.77
CA GLU A 102 -8.62 7.29 -27.31
C GLU A 102 -7.17 7.19 -26.82
N SER A 103 -6.33 6.37 -27.47
CA SER A 103 -4.93 6.16 -27.07
C SER A 103 -4.05 7.40 -27.21
N GLN A 104 -4.47 8.37 -28.02
CA GLN A 104 -3.76 9.63 -28.24
C GLN A 104 -4.09 10.71 -27.20
N LYS A 105 -5.09 10.48 -26.34
CA LYS A 105 -5.44 11.43 -25.28
C LYS A 105 -4.43 11.37 -24.14
N GLU A 106 -4.07 12.52 -23.59
CA GLU A 106 -3.14 12.62 -22.44
C GLU A 106 -3.60 11.80 -21.23
N ASN A 107 -4.92 11.73 -21.03
CA ASN A 107 -5.53 10.99 -19.94
C ASN A 107 -5.89 9.54 -20.30
N TYR A 108 -5.33 8.95 -21.36
CA TYR A 108 -5.58 7.55 -21.69
C TYR A 108 -5.32 6.63 -20.48
N GLY A 109 -6.20 5.65 -20.30
CA GLY A 109 -6.16 4.71 -19.18
C GLY A 109 -6.57 5.29 -17.82
N SER A 110 -6.92 6.58 -17.73
CA SER A 110 -7.44 7.16 -16.48
C SER A 110 -8.90 6.74 -16.29
N THR A 111 -9.25 6.40 -15.06
CA THR A 111 -10.62 6.04 -14.66
C THR A 111 -10.90 6.60 -13.28
N ASP A 112 -12.14 6.97 -13.00
CA ASP A 112 -12.51 7.51 -11.69
C ASP A 112 -12.98 6.41 -10.74
N ILE A 113 -12.06 5.55 -10.32
CA ILE A 113 -12.34 4.51 -9.32
C ILE A 113 -12.25 5.11 -7.92
N GLY A 114 -11.23 5.94 -7.68
CA GLY A 114 -10.92 6.52 -6.39
C GLY A 114 -11.88 7.61 -5.96
N LYS A 115 -12.61 8.27 -6.87
CA LYS A 115 -13.56 9.35 -6.54
C LYS A 115 -12.94 10.45 -5.68
N ASN A 116 -11.66 10.74 -5.91
CA ASN A 116 -10.86 11.66 -5.11
C ASN A 116 -10.80 11.28 -3.60
N SER A 117 -10.94 9.99 -3.29
CA SER A 117 -10.78 9.48 -1.92
C SER A 117 -9.31 9.57 -1.52
N LYS A 118 -9.09 9.97 -0.27
CA LYS A 118 -7.73 10.10 0.29
C LYS A 118 -7.15 8.73 0.59
N LEU A 119 -5.89 8.53 0.22
CA LEU A 119 -5.16 7.30 0.50
C LEU A 119 -3.72 7.62 0.88
N VAL A 120 -3.19 6.94 1.89
CA VAL A 120 -1.77 7.00 2.26
C VAL A 120 -1.07 5.75 1.76
N VAL A 121 0.04 5.93 1.03
CA VAL A 121 0.97 4.86 0.68
C VAL A 121 2.27 5.12 1.41
N GLU A 122 2.56 4.32 2.44
CA GLU A 122 3.86 4.34 3.08
C GLU A 122 4.78 3.31 2.42
N HIS A 123 5.99 3.73 2.07
CA HIS A 123 7.01 2.82 1.57
C HIS A 123 8.42 3.35 1.90
N THR A 124 9.42 2.54 1.57
CA THR A 124 10.83 2.75 1.94
C THR A 124 11.07 2.52 3.42
N SER A 125 10.68 3.47 4.28
CA SER A 125 10.76 3.44 5.75
C SER A 125 12.03 2.75 6.28
N VAL A 126 13.18 3.10 5.68
CA VAL A 126 14.48 2.52 6.05
C VAL A 126 15.09 3.36 7.15
N ASN A 127 15.57 2.70 8.20
CA ASN A 127 16.26 3.38 9.28
C ASN A 127 17.41 4.26 8.75
N PRO A 128 17.58 5.48 9.30
CA PRO A 128 18.56 6.43 8.83
C PRO A 128 19.94 6.12 9.42
N ASN A 129 20.41 4.88 9.31
CA ASN A 129 21.72 4.45 9.80
C ASN A 129 22.69 3.98 8.70
N LYS A 130 22.19 3.76 7.48
CA LYS A 130 22.96 3.20 6.36
C LYS A 130 22.48 3.69 5.00
N ALA A 131 23.30 3.46 3.97
CA ALA A 131 22.89 3.62 2.58
C ALA A 131 21.82 2.59 2.16
N LEU A 132 21.03 2.91 1.13
CA LEU A 132 20.09 1.96 0.56
C LEU A 132 20.82 0.86 -0.23
N HIS A 133 20.30 -0.37 -0.17
CA HIS A 133 20.80 -1.52 -0.93
C HIS A 133 19.69 -2.16 -1.77
N ILE A 134 20.03 -3.15 -2.60
CA ILE A 134 19.09 -3.81 -3.54
C ILE A 134 17.82 -4.35 -2.86
N GLY A 135 17.92 -4.82 -1.61
CA GLY A 135 16.73 -5.22 -0.83
C GLY A 135 15.71 -4.09 -0.61
N HIS A 136 16.16 -2.84 -0.43
CA HIS A 136 15.26 -1.69 -0.26
C HIS A 136 14.69 -1.23 -1.61
N LEU A 137 15.42 -1.43 -2.72
CA LEU A 137 14.94 -1.05 -4.05
C LEU A 137 13.60 -1.70 -4.36
N ARG A 138 13.40 -2.97 -3.98
CA ARG A 138 12.10 -3.64 -4.13
C ARG A 138 10.97 -2.87 -3.46
N ASN A 139 11.16 -2.43 -2.22
CA ASN A 139 10.15 -1.70 -1.45
C ASN A 139 9.85 -0.35 -2.13
N VAL A 140 10.90 0.41 -2.44
CA VAL A 140 10.82 1.71 -3.14
C VAL A 140 10.03 1.59 -4.46
N THR A 141 10.41 0.65 -5.33
CA THR A 141 9.79 0.49 -6.65
C THR A 141 8.33 0.03 -6.55
N ILE A 142 8.01 -0.88 -5.64
CA ILE A 142 6.63 -1.37 -5.47
C ILE A 142 5.73 -0.24 -4.93
N GLY A 143 6.18 0.47 -3.90
CA GLY A 143 5.43 1.57 -3.29
C GLY A 143 5.14 2.69 -4.29
N ASP A 144 6.17 3.13 -5.04
CA ASP A 144 6.03 4.17 -6.06
C ASP A 144 5.15 3.72 -7.25
N ALA A 145 5.27 2.48 -7.70
CA ALA A 145 4.40 1.97 -8.76
C ALA A 145 2.92 1.93 -8.32
N ILE A 146 2.65 1.50 -7.09
CA ILE A 146 1.30 1.47 -6.52
C ILE A 146 0.76 2.90 -6.37
N SER A 147 1.54 3.84 -5.84
CA SER A 147 1.11 5.23 -5.68
C SER A 147 0.74 5.87 -7.02
N ARG A 148 1.52 5.63 -8.08
CA ARG A 148 1.22 6.10 -9.45
C ARG A 148 -0.04 5.48 -10.01
N ILE A 149 -0.24 4.18 -9.84
CA ILE A 149 -1.45 3.48 -10.30
C ILE A 149 -2.69 4.05 -9.59
N LEU A 150 -2.62 4.24 -8.27
CA LEU A 150 -3.71 4.77 -7.47
C LEU A 150 -4.04 6.22 -7.85
N SER A 151 -3.03 7.08 -8.02
CA SER A 151 -3.23 8.43 -8.54
C SER A 151 -3.84 8.44 -9.95
N LYS A 152 -3.40 7.51 -10.82
CA LYS A 152 -3.95 7.37 -12.19
C LYS A 152 -5.43 6.97 -12.21
N VAL A 153 -5.91 6.32 -11.14
CA VAL A 153 -7.33 5.97 -10.97
C VAL A 153 -8.10 6.91 -10.02
N ASN A 154 -7.61 8.15 -9.89
CA ASN A 154 -8.26 9.27 -9.19
C ASN A 154 -8.40 9.11 -7.67
N TYR A 155 -7.41 8.51 -7.01
CA TYR A 155 -7.22 8.68 -5.56
C TYR A 155 -6.37 9.94 -5.27
N ASP A 156 -6.66 10.63 -4.16
CA ASP A 156 -5.76 11.66 -3.58
C ASP A 156 -4.70 10.94 -2.74
N VAL A 157 -3.62 10.53 -3.39
CA VAL A 157 -2.55 9.74 -2.77
C VAL A 157 -1.55 10.65 -2.06
N LYS A 158 -1.20 10.29 -0.82
CA LYS A 158 -0.06 10.84 -0.08
C LYS A 158 0.98 9.76 0.15
N VAL A 159 2.19 9.98 -0.35
CA VAL A 159 3.30 9.06 -0.21
C VAL A 159 4.13 9.43 1.01
N LEU A 160 4.21 8.52 1.98
CA LEU A 160 4.93 8.71 3.25
C LEU A 160 6.21 7.86 3.28
N ASN A 161 7.21 8.36 4.00
CA ASN A 161 8.43 7.64 4.34
C ASN A 161 8.76 7.89 5.82
N TYR A 162 8.53 6.86 6.64
CA TYR A 162 8.75 6.93 8.08
C TYR A 162 10.25 6.86 8.40
N ILE A 163 10.70 7.80 9.24
CA ILE A 163 12.10 7.95 9.63
C ILE A 163 12.23 7.71 11.14
N ASP A 164 12.77 6.56 11.53
CA ASP A 164 13.09 6.27 12.93
C ASP A 164 14.41 6.96 13.34
N ASP A 165 14.31 8.23 13.74
CA ASP A 165 15.44 9.06 14.13
C ASP A 165 15.78 9.03 15.64
N SER A 166 14.99 8.30 16.43
CA SER A 166 15.19 8.09 17.87
C SER A 166 15.45 6.63 18.25
N GLY A 167 15.49 5.72 17.27
CA GLY A 167 15.65 4.29 17.48
C GLY A 167 17.08 3.83 17.80
N LEU A 168 17.18 2.52 18.05
CA LEU A 168 18.41 1.85 18.47
C LEU A 168 19.59 2.09 17.53
N GLN A 169 19.35 2.08 16.22
CA GLN A 169 20.42 2.20 15.24
C GLN A 169 21.02 3.61 15.18
N VAL A 170 20.21 4.65 15.44
CA VAL A 170 20.72 6.01 15.61
C VAL A 170 21.53 6.11 16.90
N ALA A 171 21.05 5.48 17.98
CA ALA A 171 21.81 5.41 19.22
C ALA A 171 23.18 4.74 19.04
N ASP A 172 23.25 3.62 18.29
CA ASP A 172 24.50 2.94 17.97
C ASP A 172 25.48 3.87 17.20
N LEU A 173 24.97 4.68 16.26
CA LEU A 173 25.81 5.67 15.56
C LEU A 173 26.33 6.76 16.49
N ILE A 174 25.48 7.29 17.37
CA ILE A 174 25.90 8.30 18.36
C ILE A 174 26.96 7.73 19.29
N VAL A 175 26.78 6.49 19.76
CA VAL A 175 27.81 5.78 20.54
C VAL A 175 29.12 5.72 19.75
N GLY A 176 29.05 5.33 18.48
CA GLY A 176 30.21 5.26 17.61
C GLY A 176 30.98 6.59 17.51
N PHE A 177 30.28 7.68 17.25
CA PHE A 177 30.91 8.99 17.10
C PHE A 177 31.41 9.59 18.42
N LYS A 178 30.64 9.47 19.51
CA LYS A 178 30.99 10.11 20.80
C LYS A 178 31.95 9.29 21.65
N PHE A 179 31.86 7.96 21.58
CA PHE A 179 32.58 7.06 22.48
C PHE A 179 33.37 5.98 21.74
N GLY A 180 32.97 5.63 20.50
CA GLY A 180 33.61 4.60 19.69
C GLY A 180 34.89 5.03 18.96
N GLY A 181 35.22 6.32 19.00
CA GLY A 181 36.41 6.90 18.38
C GLY A 181 36.28 7.13 16.86
N PHE A 182 35.06 7.11 16.33
CA PHE A 182 34.82 7.36 14.90
C PHE A 182 34.70 8.87 14.61
N SER A 183 35.29 9.30 13.50
CA SER A 183 35.18 10.69 13.01
C SER A 183 33.78 10.94 12.47
N GLU A 184 33.19 12.10 12.72
CA GLU A 184 31.91 12.52 12.12
C GLU A 184 32.03 12.85 10.61
N THR A 185 33.25 12.92 10.09
CA THR A 185 33.55 13.17 8.68
C THR A 185 34.11 11.88 8.05
N PRO A 186 33.50 11.37 6.96
CA PRO A 186 33.96 10.19 6.26
C PRO A 186 35.25 10.49 5.47
N SER A 187 35.86 9.44 4.92
CA SER A 187 37.01 9.61 4.03
C SER A 187 36.60 10.33 2.73
N SER A 188 37.53 11.04 2.09
CA SER A 188 37.24 11.78 0.85
C SER A 188 36.62 10.87 -0.22
N GLY A 189 35.45 11.24 -0.73
CA GLY A 189 34.72 10.53 -1.79
C GLY A 189 33.73 9.46 -1.31
N GLU A 190 33.68 9.17 -0.01
CA GLU A 190 32.69 8.25 0.57
C GLU A 190 31.42 9.02 0.98
N LYS A 191 30.25 8.50 0.58
CA LYS A 191 28.96 9.04 1.04
C LYS A 191 28.79 8.81 2.55
N PHE A 192 28.15 9.75 3.23
CA PHE A 192 28.00 9.69 4.68
C PHE A 192 27.16 8.48 5.12
N ALA A 193 26.10 8.15 4.37
CA ALA A 193 25.27 6.97 4.64
C ALA A 193 26.03 5.64 4.50
N ASN A 194 26.96 5.54 3.55
CA ASN A 194 27.82 4.36 3.39
C ASN A 194 28.76 4.23 4.60
N TYR A 195 29.45 5.31 4.95
CA TYR A 195 30.35 5.32 6.10
C TYR A 195 29.65 4.94 7.42
N CYS A 196 28.47 5.51 7.66
CA CYS A 196 27.67 5.21 8.84
C CYS A 196 27.28 3.73 8.91
N GLY A 197 26.78 3.17 7.82
CA GLY A 197 26.34 1.78 7.77
C GLY A 197 27.49 0.77 7.80
N ASP A 198 28.45 0.93 6.88
CA ASP A 198 29.47 -0.07 6.60
C ASP A 198 30.63 -0.03 7.60
N THR A 199 30.88 1.12 8.22
CA THR A 199 31.97 1.31 9.17
C THR A 199 31.49 1.59 10.59
N VAL A 200 30.79 2.70 10.81
CA VAL A 200 30.50 3.17 12.18
C VAL A 200 29.58 2.20 12.91
N TYR A 201 28.45 1.85 12.29
CA TYR A 201 27.46 0.93 12.88
C TYR A 201 28.03 -0.47 13.09
N VAL A 202 28.61 -1.09 12.05
CA VAL A 202 29.16 -2.46 12.13
C VAL A 202 30.25 -2.56 13.19
N LYS A 203 31.19 -1.62 13.23
CA LYS A 203 32.29 -1.68 14.21
C LYS A 203 31.84 -1.31 15.62
N THR A 204 30.87 -0.42 15.78
CA THR A 204 30.34 -0.07 17.10
C THR A 204 29.57 -1.25 17.70
N THR A 205 28.71 -1.90 16.92
CA THR A 205 27.95 -3.06 17.37
C THR A 205 28.86 -4.24 17.72
N ALA A 206 29.91 -4.50 16.94
CA ALA A 206 30.91 -5.53 17.26
C ALA A 206 31.67 -5.26 18.57
N LYS A 207 31.90 -3.99 18.94
CA LYS A 207 32.58 -3.62 20.19
C LYS A 207 31.75 -3.95 21.44
N TYR A 208 30.43 -4.05 21.36
CA TYR A 208 29.59 -4.35 22.54
C TYR A 208 29.82 -5.74 23.15
N GLU A 209 30.39 -6.67 22.38
CA GLU A 209 30.74 -7.99 22.90
C GLU A 209 31.89 -7.93 23.91
N SER A 210 32.86 -7.04 23.66
CA SER A 210 34.06 -6.88 24.48
C SER A 210 34.04 -5.67 25.41
N ASP A 211 33.14 -4.71 25.19
CA ASP A 211 33.01 -3.48 25.98
C ASP A 211 31.57 -3.28 26.48
N LYS A 212 31.32 -3.73 27.72
CA LYS A 212 30.03 -3.59 28.39
C LYS A 212 29.71 -2.16 28.84
N GLU A 213 30.72 -1.31 29.01
CA GLU A 213 30.48 0.09 29.31
C GLU A 213 29.88 0.80 28.09
N LEU A 214 30.41 0.52 26.90
CA LEU A 214 29.88 1.03 25.63
C LEU A 214 28.42 0.59 25.38
N GLU A 215 28.08 -0.66 25.75
CA GLU A 215 26.70 -1.15 25.69
C GLU A 215 25.77 -0.40 26.66
N SER A 216 26.26 -0.07 27.87
CA SER A 216 25.50 0.72 28.85
C SER A 216 25.21 2.13 28.32
N ARG A 217 26.19 2.77 27.67
CA ARG A 217 26.02 4.11 27.06
C ARG A 217 24.91 4.16 26.02
N ARG A 218 24.68 3.08 25.28
CA ARG A 218 23.58 3.01 24.32
C ARG A 218 22.21 3.20 24.96
N ARG A 219 22.00 2.63 26.16
CA ARG A 219 20.73 2.78 26.90
C ARG A 219 20.55 4.21 27.40
N GLU A 220 21.63 4.85 27.83
CA GLU A 220 21.62 6.27 28.21
C GLU A 220 21.25 7.15 27.01
N ILE A 221 21.90 6.93 25.86
CA ILE A 221 21.63 7.67 24.62
C ILE A 221 20.18 7.51 24.17
N LEU A 222 19.62 6.29 24.19
CA LEU A 222 18.22 6.07 23.83
C LEU A 222 17.27 6.92 24.67
N LYS A 223 17.50 6.98 25.99
CA LYS A 223 16.70 7.82 26.88
C LYS A 223 16.87 9.31 26.59
N GLU A 224 18.09 9.74 26.27
CA GLU A 224 18.35 11.14 25.91
C GLU A 224 17.76 11.52 24.53
N LEU A 225 17.66 10.57 23.59
CA LEU A 225 17.01 10.77 22.29
C LEU A 225 15.51 11.08 22.41
N GLU A 226 14.86 10.64 23.50
CA GLU A 226 13.45 10.95 23.77
C GLU A 226 13.25 12.37 24.34
N ASP A 227 14.32 13.05 24.76
CA ASP A 227 14.26 14.44 25.24
C ASP A 227 14.69 15.41 24.12
N PRO A 228 13.76 16.20 23.55
CA PRO A 228 14.07 17.13 22.46
C PRO A 228 15.04 18.24 22.85
N THR A 229 15.24 18.48 24.15
CA THR A 229 16.15 19.51 24.65
C THR A 229 17.59 19.02 24.80
N SER A 230 17.81 17.70 24.78
CA SER A 230 19.12 17.10 24.98
C SER A 230 20.06 17.38 23.80
N GLU A 231 21.35 17.52 24.08
CA GLU A 231 22.36 17.66 23.03
C GLU A 231 22.46 16.37 22.18
N THR A 232 22.15 15.22 22.77
CA THR A 232 22.10 13.92 22.11
C THR A 232 20.99 13.88 21.05
N ALA A 233 19.79 14.37 21.34
CA ALA A 233 18.69 14.47 20.37
C ALA A 233 19.03 15.41 19.21
N LYS A 234 19.62 16.58 19.49
CA LYS A 234 20.10 17.52 18.46
C LYS A 234 21.17 16.90 17.57
N PHE A 235 22.08 16.14 18.17
CA PHE A 235 23.14 15.44 17.46
C PHE A 235 22.59 14.30 16.60
N GLY A 236 21.69 13.48 17.15
CA GLY A 236 20.99 12.41 16.42
C GLY A 236 20.25 12.95 15.19
N LYS A 237 19.48 14.04 15.35
CA LYS A 237 18.81 14.72 14.23
C LYS A 237 19.78 15.16 13.13
N THR A 238 20.97 15.62 13.50
CA THR A 238 22.01 16.05 12.55
C THR A 238 22.56 14.86 11.75
N ILE A 239 22.88 13.76 12.41
CA ILE A 239 23.35 12.52 11.76
C ILE A 239 22.28 11.97 10.84
N THR A 240 21.07 11.80 11.37
CA THR A 240 19.92 11.27 10.63
C THR A 240 19.67 12.08 9.36
N ARG A 241 19.68 13.42 9.43
CA ARG A 241 19.45 14.26 8.25
C ARG A 241 20.53 14.10 7.18
N LYS A 242 21.80 13.93 7.56
CA LYS A 242 22.88 13.69 6.58
C LYS A 242 22.70 12.34 5.88
N ILE A 243 22.38 11.29 6.64
CA ILE A 243 22.15 9.95 6.08
C ILE A 243 20.89 9.95 5.19
N LEU A 244 19.82 10.57 5.67
CA LEU A 244 18.57 10.70 4.93
C LEU A 244 18.77 11.48 3.62
N SER A 245 19.62 12.51 3.60
CA SER A 245 19.96 13.22 2.36
C SER A 245 20.54 12.26 1.30
N ASP A 246 21.51 11.43 1.67
CA ASP A 246 22.11 10.45 0.76
C ASP A 246 21.09 9.38 0.28
N GLN A 247 20.19 8.96 1.17
CA GLN A 247 19.09 8.05 0.84
C GLN A 247 18.11 8.70 -0.14
N LEU A 248 17.71 9.96 0.12
CA LEU A 248 16.81 10.73 -0.72
C LEU A 248 17.41 11.02 -2.11
N ASP A 249 18.71 11.30 -2.19
CA ASP A 249 19.40 11.43 -3.48
C ASP A 249 19.34 10.13 -4.28
N THR A 250 19.47 8.99 -3.61
CA THR A 250 19.41 7.67 -4.25
C THR A 250 18.03 7.39 -4.84
N VAL A 251 16.96 7.64 -4.09
CA VAL A 251 15.57 7.43 -4.57
C VAL A 251 15.13 8.49 -5.56
N TRP A 252 15.63 9.72 -5.46
CA TRP A 252 15.41 10.76 -6.46
C TRP A 252 15.98 10.36 -7.82
N ASN A 253 17.17 9.78 -7.84
CA ASN A 253 17.79 9.24 -9.07
C ASN A 253 16.99 8.06 -9.68
N LEU A 254 16.11 7.43 -8.91
CA LEU A 254 15.17 6.40 -9.39
C LEU A 254 13.83 7.00 -9.86
N GLY A 255 13.66 8.32 -9.77
CA GLY A 255 12.43 9.02 -10.14
C GLY A 255 11.32 8.97 -9.09
N VAL A 256 11.65 8.62 -7.83
CA VAL A 256 10.70 8.45 -6.73
C VAL A 256 10.74 9.66 -5.80
N SER A 257 9.57 10.06 -5.29
CA SER A 257 9.38 11.21 -4.39
C SER A 257 8.38 10.90 -3.30
N TYR A 258 8.46 11.64 -2.19
CA TYR A 258 7.56 11.52 -1.04
C TYR A 258 6.84 12.84 -0.79
N ASP A 259 5.58 12.78 -0.35
CA ASP A 259 4.80 13.93 0.10
C ASP A 259 5.14 14.32 1.55
N CYS A 260 5.50 13.35 2.38
CA CYS A 260 5.77 13.56 3.80
C CYS A 260 6.87 12.62 4.32
N LEU A 261 7.78 13.19 5.11
CA LEU A 261 8.77 12.45 5.89
C LEU A 261 8.36 12.58 7.36
N ASN A 262 7.83 11.50 7.95
CA ASN A 262 7.37 11.47 9.34
C ASN A 262 8.47 10.91 10.23
N PHE A 263 8.98 11.76 11.14
CA PHE A 263 10.04 11.40 12.07
C PHE A 263 9.46 10.82 13.37
N GLU A 264 10.01 9.71 13.86
CA GLU A 264 9.61 9.11 15.14
C GLU A 264 9.75 10.11 16.29
N SER A 265 10.81 10.91 16.29
CA SER A 265 11.02 11.94 17.31
C SER A 265 9.87 12.96 17.34
N ASP A 266 9.37 13.39 16.19
CA ASP A 266 8.21 14.31 16.11
C ASP A 266 6.93 13.64 16.65
N ILE A 267 6.76 12.33 16.42
CA ILE A 267 5.64 11.54 16.98
C ILE A 267 5.74 11.50 18.51
N LEU A 268 6.91 11.17 19.05
CA LEU A 268 7.18 11.12 20.49
C LEU A 268 6.93 12.48 21.15
N TYR A 269 7.50 13.55 20.59
CA TYR A 269 7.39 14.90 21.16
C TYR A 269 5.97 15.47 21.10
N SER A 270 5.16 15.03 20.12
CA SER A 270 3.75 15.43 20.02
C SER A 270 2.83 14.76 21.06
N LYS A 271 3.36 13.76 21.79
CA LYS A 271 2.63 12.89 22.71
C LYS A 271 1.43 12.24 22.04
N LEU A 272 1.58 11.86 20.76
CA LEU A 272 0.49 11.26 19.99
C LEU A 272 0.00 9.96 20.63
N TRP A 273 0.93 9.10 21.04
CA TRP A 273 0.62 7.83 21.71
C TRP A 273 -0.25 8.03 22.96
N GLU A 274 0.09 8.99 23.84
CA GLU A 274 -0.70 9.28 25.04
C GLU A 274 -2.16 9.60 24.70
N LYS A 275 -2.39 10.41 23.66
CA LYS A 275 -3.73 10.81 23.20
C LYS A 275 -4.49 9.63 22.59
N VAL A 276 -3.83 8.83 21.76
CA VAL A 276 -4.43 7.65 21.12
C VAL A 276 -4.78 6.60 22.16
N PHE A 277 -3.87 6.33 23.09
CA PHE A 277 -4.04 5.33 24.13
C PHE A 277 -5.21 5.67 25.06
N GLU A 278 -5.32 6.92 25.52
CA GLU A 278 -6.46 7.35 26.34
C GLU A 278 -7.79 7.28 25.57
N ARG A 279 -7.77 7.58 24.27
CA ARG A 279 -8.95 7.41 23.43
C ARG A 279 -9.35 5.93 23.31
N MET A 280 -8.41 5.02 23.07
CA MET A 280 -8.66 3.58 23.01
C MET A 280 -9.28 3.04 24.30
N LYS A 281 -8.83 3.52 25.47
CA LYS A 281 -9.45 3.21 26.77
C LYS A 281 -10.88 3.71 26.83
N SER A 282 -11.11 4.97 26.48
CA SER A 282 -12.43 5.60 26.57
C SER A 282 -13.47 4.95 25.65
N GLU A 283 -13.03 4.40 24.52
CA GLU A 283 -13.86 3.68 23.55
C GLU A 283 -13.97 2.17 23.86
N ASN A 284 -13.39 1.70 24.98
CA ASN A 284 -13.34 0.29 25.38
C ASN A 284 -12.75 -0.64 24.30
N LEU A 285 -11.79 -0.14 23.51
CA LEU A 285 -11.11 -0.91 22.47
C LEU A 285 -9.98 -1.77 23.04
N ILE A 286 -9.51 -1.45 24.25
CA ILE A 286 -8.42 -2.15 24.93
C ILE A 286 -8.82 -2.45 26.37
N ARG A 287 -8.24 -3.52 26.93
CA ARG A 287 -8.47 -3.93 28.31
C ARG A 287 -7.15 -4.11 29.06
N LEU A 288 -7.18 -3.86 30.35
CA LEU A 288 -6.09 -4.25 31.25
C LEU A 288 -6.31 -5.71 31.62
N GLU A 289 -5.30 -6.54 31.43
CA GLU A 289 -5.36 -7.95 31.83
C GLU A 289 -5.02 -8.07 33.32
N ASP A 290 -5.90 -8.68 34.10
CA ASP A 290 -5.75 -8.77 35.56
C ASP A 290 -5.09 -10.09 36.02
N GLU A 291 -5.12 -11.13 35.19
CA GLU A 291 -4.68 -12.48 35.56
C GLU A 291 -3.88 -13.17 34.42
N GLY A 292 -3.13 -14.22 34.76
CA GLY A 292 -2.33 -15.00 33.80
C GLY A 292 -0.98 -14.37 33.44
N ASP A 293 -0.33 -14.93 32.41
CA ASP A 293 1.05 -14.56 32.02
C ASP A 293 1.17 -13.11 31.53
N ASN A 294 0.05 -12.49 31.14
CA ASN A 294 -0.03 -11.11 30.66
C ASN A 294 -0.57 -10.13 31.71
N ALA A 295 -0.73 -10.55 32.96
CA ALA A 295 -1.24 -9.68 34.03
C ALA A 295 -0.49 -8.34 34.10
N GLY A 296 -1.24 -7.25 34.19
CA GLY A 296 -0.75 -5.87 34.17
C GLY A 296 -0.46 -5.31 32.77
N CYS A 297 -0.67 -6.08 31.70
CA CYS A 297 -0.52 -5.58 30.33
C CYS A 297 -1.82 -5.00 29.79
N TRP A 298 -1.72 -3.99 28.92
CA TRP A 298 -2.84 -3.51 28.12
C TRP A 298 -2.93 -4.28 26.81
N ILE A 299 -4.09 -4.87 26.56
CA ILE A 299 -4.35 -5.78 25.46
C ILE A 299 -5.37 -5.19 24.49
N LEU A 300 -5.07 -5.31 23.19
CA LEU A 300 -5.98 -5.10 22.08
C LEU A 300 -6.57 -6.46 21.65
N PRO A 301 -7.86 -6.72 21.92
CA PRO A 301 -8.53 -7.90 21.42
C PRO A 301 -8.72 -7.79 19.90
N ILE A 302 -8.40 -8.87 19.18
CA ILE A 302 -8.58 -8.95 17.72
C ILE A 302 -9.50 -10.11 17.39
N GLU A 303 -10.56 -9.85 16.63
CA GLU A 303 -11.45 -10.93 16.19
C GLU A 303 -10.70 -11.93 15.31
N ASN A 304 -10.80 -13.21 15.67
CA ASN A 304 -10.18 -14.34 14.96
C ASN A 304 -8.64 -14.36 14.96
N GLU A 305 -7.98 -13.61 15.84
CA GLU A 305 -6.54 -13.66 16.06
C GLU A 305 -6.19 -13.63 17.55
N ASP A 306 -4.93 -13.92 17.88
CA ASP A 306 -4.43 -13.75 19.23
C ASP A 306 -4.36 -12.26 19.62
N ASP A 307 -4.90 -11.98 20.80
CA ASP A 307 -4.79 -10.73 21.54
C ASP A 307 -3.38 -10.13 21.47
N LYS A 308 -3.29 -8.82 21.20
CA LYS A 308 -2.01 -8.10 21.09
C LYS A 308 -1.73 -7.26 22.33
N ILE A 309 -0.52 -7.39 22.86
CA ILE A 309 -0.06 -6.54 23.96
C ILE A 309 0.40 -5.20 23.39
N LEU A 310 -0.27 -4.11 23.78
CA LEU A 310 0.12 -2.74 23.45
C LEU A 310 1.09 -2.15 24.48
N VAL A 311 0.81 -2.35 25.77
CA VAL A 311 1.67 -1.86 26.86
C VAL A 311 1.97 -3.02 27.79
N ARG A 312 3.25 -3.25 28.06
CA ARG A 312 3.70 -4.29 28.99
C ARG A 312 3.41 -3.88 30.44
N SER A 313 3.47 -4.85 31.35
CA SER A 313 3.30 -4.63 32.80
C SER A 313 4.29 -3.63 33.43
N ASN A 314 5.44 -3.40 32.78
CA ASN A 314 6.41 -2.37 33.18
C ASN A 314 6.12 -0.97 32.60
N GLY A 315 5.00 -0.78 31.90
CA GLY A 315 4.58 0.49 31.29
C GLY A 315 5.19 0.79 29.92
N ALA A 316 6.06 -0.09 29.38
CA ALA A 316 6.67 0.13 28.08
C ALA A 316 5.71 -0.21 26.93
N ALA A 317 5.56 0.72 25.98
CA ALA A 317 4.84 0.49 24.74
C ALA A 317 5.57 -0.54 23.86
N THR A 318 4.83 -1.43 23.22
CA THR A 318 5.36 -2.39 22.24
C THR A 318 5.41 -1.78 20.84
N TYR A 319 6.00 -2.49 19.88
CA TYR A 319 5.93 -2.08 18.47
C TYR A 319 4.49 -2.00 17.95
N VAL A 320 3.61 -2.91 18.40
CA VAL A 320 2.19 -2.90 18.02
C VAL A 320 1.46 -1.65 18.53
N ALA A 321 1.94 -1.03 19.59
CA ALA A 321 1.40 0.24 20.07
C ALA A 321 1.92 1.45 19.26
N LYS A 322 3.09 1.32 18.63
CA LYS A 322 3.67 2.37 17.80
C LYS A 322 3.13 2.35 16.37
N ASP A 323 2.83 1.15 15.87
CA ASP A 323 2.12 0.90 14.61
C ASP A 323 0.66 1.40 14.68
#